data_AF-A0A6L8KIM6-F1
#
_entry.id   AF-A0A6L8KIM6-F1
#
_cell.length_a   1.000
_cell.length_b   1.000
_cell.length_c   1.000
_cell.angle_alpha   90.00
_cell.angle_beta   90.00
_cell.angle_gamma   90.00
#
_symmetry.space_group_name_H-M   'P 1'
#
loop_
_entity.id
_entity.type
_entity.pdbx_description
1 polymer ?
#
loop_
_entity_poly.entity_id
_entity_poly.type
_entity_poly.pdbx_seq_one_letter_code
_entity_poly.pdbx_strand_id
1 'polypeptide(L)'
;MGNPALGQCYPTPRTVQYYYPKTEILKGKVWTGEALEIHFWNGLRIGEDWRHIDVTWQQFPANSIVQEFTVVKREQLNDSDATMLRCALLLKRVEDYLKTRSSAIV
;
A
#
# COMPACT_ATOMS: atom_id res chain seq x y z
N MET A 1 -8.66 -20.68 -3.79
CA MET A 1 -8.39 -19.60 -2.81
C MET A 1 -7.60 -18.53 -3.53
N GLY A 2 -8.15 -17.33 -3.64
CA GLY A 2 -7.49 -16.20 -4.30
C GLY A 2 -6.56 -15.47 -3.34
N ASN A 3 -5.55 -14.79 -3.88
CA ASN A 3 -4.65 -13.93 -3.14
C ASN A 3 -5.44 -12.70 -2.60
N PRO A 4 -5.61 -12.56 -1.28
CA PRO A 4 -6.44 -11.50 -0.70
C PRO A 4 -5.86 -10.09 -0.91
N ALA A 5 -4.57 -9.99 -1.26
CA ALA A 5 -3.89 -8.74 -1.55
C ALA A 5 -3.97 -8.33 -3.04
N LEU A 6 -4.50 -9.20 -3.91
CA LEU A 6 -4.61 -8.92 -5.34
C LEU A 6 -5.51 -7.69 -5.59
N GLY A 7 -4.95 -6.71 -6.30
CA GLY A 7 -5.63 -5.43 -6.58
C GLY A 7 -5.72 -4.48 -5.37
N GLN A 8 -5.11 -4.83 -4.23
CA GLN A 8 -5.06 -3.99 -3.02
C GLN A 8 -3.74 -3.25 -2.85
N CYS A 9 -2.75 -3.50 -3.72
CA CYS A 9 -1.43 -2.89 -3.63
C CYS A 9 -1.46 -1.36 -3.65
N TYR A 10 -2.41 -0.72 -4.35
CA TYR A 10 -2.50 0.74 -4.39
C TYR A 10 -3.45 1.36 -3.34
N PRO A 11 -4.65 0.82 -3.10
CA PRO A 11 -5.51 1.34 -2.03
C PRO A 11 -4.88 1.23 -0.63
N THR A 12 -4.11 0.18 -0.39
CA THR A 12 -3.56 -0.09 0.95
C THR A 12 -2.54 0.97 1.38
N PRO A 13 -1.57 1.38 0.56
CA PRO A 13 -0.66 2.47 0.89
C PRO A 13 -1.33 3.82 1.12
N ARG A 14 -2.48 4.07 0.48
CA ARG A 14 -3.29 5.26 0.74
C ARG A 14 -3.89 5.23 2.14
N THR A 15 -4.42 4.08 2.57
CA THR A 15 -4.92 3.90 3.94
C THR A 15 -3.80 4.01 4.97
N VAL A 16 -2.63 3.42 4.73
CA VAL A 16 -1.48 3.56 5.63
C VAL A 16 -1.03 5.02 5.72
N GLN A 17 -0.92 5.72 4.59
CA GLN A 17 -0.52 7.12 4.56
C GLN A 17 -1.51 8.03 5.29
N TYR A 18 -2.82 7.70 5.30
CA TYR A 18 -3.82 8.42 6.08
C TYR A 18 -3.51 8.40 7.59
N TYR A 19 -3.16 7.23 8.15
CA TYR A 19 -2.81 7.11 9.57
C TYR A 19 -1.36 7.53 9.88
N TYR A 20 -0.45 7.38 8.91
CA TYR A 20 0.97 7.70 9.04
C TYR A 20 1.40 8.68 7.95
N PRO A 21 1.04 9.98 8.09
CA PRO A 21 1.20 10.99 7.03
C PRO A 21 2.65 11.35 6.71
N LYS A 22 3.64 10.85 7.47
CA LYS A 22 5.07 11.00 7.15
C LYS A 22 5.57 9.96 6.14
N THR A 23 4.75 8.96 5.80
CA THR A 23 5.08 7.98 4.78
C THR A 23 4.76 8.52 3.39
N GLU A 24 5.54 8.08 2.41
CA GLU A 24 5.30 8.30 1.00
C GLU A 24 4.83 7.03 0.32
N ILE A 25 4.08 7.17 -0.77
CA ILE A 25 3.70 6.04 -1.61
C ILE A 25 4.84 5.83 -2.61
N LEU A 26 5.38 4.62 -2.62
CA LEU A 26 6.38 4.18 -3.57
C LEU A 26 5.70 3.39 -4.67
N LYS A 27 6.10 3.63 -5.92
CA LYS A 27 5.73 2.83 -7.08
C LYS A 27 7.00 2.16 -7.60
N GLY A 28 6.99 0.83 -7.71
CA GLY A 28 8.15 0.10 -8.19
C GLY A 28 7.84 -1.01 -9.17
N LYS A 29 8.90 -1.54 -9.76
CA LYS A 29 8.87 -2.76 -10.58
C LYS A 29 9.36 -3.93 -9.74
N VAL A 30 8.56 -4.98 -9.67
CA VAL A 30 8.87 -6.23 -8.97
C VAL A 30 9.05 -7.33 -9.99
N TRP A 31 10.21 -7.97 -9.98
CA TRP A 31 10.44 -9.21 -10.72
C TRP A 31 9.92 -10.38 -9.90
N THR A 32 9.01 -11.18 -10.45
CA THR A 32 8.37 -12.31 -9.74
C THR A 32 9.07 -13.66 -9.95
N GLY A 33 10.15 -13.67 -10.74
CA GLY A 33 10.72 -14.91 -11.28
C GLY A 33 10.19 -15.26 -12.67
N GLU A 34 9.03 -14.70 -13.05
CA GLU A 34 8.38 -14.95 -14.34
C GLU A 34 8.15 -13.65 -15.13
N ALA A 35 7.72 -12.58 -14.46
CA ALA A 35 7.37 -11.32 -15.09
C ALA A 35 7.76 -10.10 -14.23
N LEU A 36 7.79 -8.94 -14.89
CA LEU A 36 7.85 -7.65 -14.21
C LEU A 36 6.45 -7.12 -13.96
N GLU A 37 6.16 -6.85 -12.68
CA GLU A 37 4.89 -6.30 -12.23
C GLU A 37 5.05 -4.93 -11.60
N ILE A 38 4.04 -4.08 -11.74
CA ILE A 38 3.98 -2.79 -11.04
C ILE A 38 3.39 -3.01 -9.66
N HIS A 39 4.10 -2.51 -8.65
CA HIS A 39 3.68 -2.61 -7.26
C HIS A 39 3.71 -1.27 -6.54
N PHE A 40 2.89 -1.14 -5.51
CA PHE A 40 2.80 0.05 -4.67
C PHE A 40 2.87 -0.33 -3.20
N TRP A 41 3.63 0.43 -2.42
CA TRP A 41 3.79 0.25 -0.97
C TRP A 41 4.16 1.59 -0.30
N ASN A 42 4.35 1.63 1.01
CA ASN A 42 4.78 2.85 1.70
C ASN A 42 6.29 2.85 1.99
N GLY A 43 6.91 4.01 1.84
CA GLY A 43 8.26 4.28 2.31
C GLY A 43 8.25 5.33 3.40
N LEU A 44 9.01 5.14 4.47
CA LEU A 44 9.36 6.19 5.42
C LEU A 44 10.82 6.57 5.23
N ARG A 45 11.08 7.83 4.88
CA ARG A 45 12.46 8.32 4.71
C ARG A 45 13.08 8.66 6.06
N ILE A 46 14.23 8.07 6.37
CA ILE A 46 15.01 8.32 7.58
C ILE A 46 16.44 8.62 7.17
N GLY A 47 16.82 9.90 7.18
CA GLY A 47 18.09 10.34 6.59
C GLY A 47 18.09 10.12 5.08
N GLU A 48 19.11 9.41 4.58
CA GLU A 48 19.22 9.03 3.18
C GLU A 48 18.52 7.70 2.86
N ASP A 49 18.15 6.93 3.89
CA ASP A 49 17.58 5.60 3.74
C ASP A 49 16.05 5.60 3.67
N TRP A 50 15.52 4.55 3.03
CA TRP A 50 14.10 4.23 3.02
C TRP A 50 13.81 3.01 3.92
N ARG A 51 12.85 3.16 4.82
CA ARG A 51 12.19 2.04 5.50
C ARG A 51 10.94 1.67 4.74
N HIS A 52 10.88 0.45 4.24
CA HIS A 52 9.79 -0.05 3.42
C HIS A 52 8.72 -0.70 4.31
N ILE A 53 7.46 -0.31 4.10
CA ILE A 53 6.29 -0.83 4.79
C ILE A 53 5.34 -1.35 3.72
N ASP A 54 5.26 -2.67 3.60
CA ASP A 54 4.42 -3.33 2.60
C ASP A 54 3.61 -4.46 3.24
N VAL A 55 2.36 -4.16 3.55
CA VAL A 55 1.42 -5.13 4.13
C VAL A 55 0.80 -6.04 3.06
N THR A 56 1.16 -5.84 1.79
CA THR A 56 0.68 -6.62 0.64
C THR A 56 1.80 -7.44 -0.01
N TRP A 57 3.03 -7.42 0.51
CA TRP A 57 4.19 -8.10 -0.09
C TRP A 57 4.00 -9.61 -0.26
N GLN A 58 3.30 -10.25 0.68
CA GLN A 58 3.00 -11.69 0.64
C GLN A 58 2.17 -12.11 -0.58
N GLN A 59 1.69 -11.16 -1.38
CA GLN A 59 1.06 -11.44 -2.66
C GLN A 59 2.02 -12.02 -3.69
N PHE A 60 3.33 -11.76 -3.55
CA PHE A 60 4.35 -12.17 -4.50
C PHE A 60 5.05 -13.49 -4.09
N PRO A 61 5.57 -14.27 -5.06
CA PRO A 61 6.44 -15.41 -4.80
C PRO A 61 7.65 -15.03 -3.93
N ALA A 62 8.15 -15.97 -3.12
CA ALA A 62 9.23 -15.72 -2.15
C ALA A 62 10.56 -15.24 -2.78
N ASN A 63 10.80 -15.58 -4.05
CA ASN A 63 11.97 -15.17 -4.83
C ASN A 63 11.78 -13.83 -5.56
N SER A 64 10.73 -13.08 -5.26
CA SER A 64 10.45 -11.82 -5.92
C SER A 64 11.37 -10.70 -5.43
N ILE A 65 11.74 -9.79 -6.33
CA ILE A 65 12.74 -8.76 -6.05
C ILE A 65 12.23 -7.41 -6.57
N VAL A 66 12.29 -6.38 -5.71
CA VAL A 66 12.11 -4.99 -6.13
C VAL A 66 13.34 -4.58 -6.94
N GLN A 67 13.16 -4.26 -8.22
CA GLN A 67 14.25 -3.83 -9.09
C GLN A 67 14.50 -2.32 -9.02
N GLU A 68 13.42 -1.54 -9.01
CA GLU A 68 13.48 -0.09 -8.96
C GLU A 68 12.20 0.46 -8.33
N PHE A 69 12.29 1.67 -7.78
CA PHE A 69 11.12 2.40 -7.30
C PHE A 69 11.29 3.91 -7.42
N THR A 70 10.16 4.60 -7.42
CA THR A 70 10.09 6.05 -7.35
C THR A 70 9.03 6.47 -6.32
N VAL A 71 9.19 7.67 -5.78
CA VAL A 71 8.19 8.30 -4.91
C VAL A 71 7.06 8.86 -5.77
N VAL A 72 5.84 8.44 -5.49
CA VAL A 72 4.64 9.03 -6.10
C VAL A 72 4.33 10.33 -5.37
N LYS A 73 4.44 11.46 -6.07
CA LYS A 73 4.11 12.77 -5.50
C LYS A 73 2.61 12.84 -5.22
N ARG A 74 2.25 13.45 -4.09
CA ARG A 74 0.83 13.61 -3.67
C ARG A 74 0.00 14.40 -4.68
N GLU A 75 0.63 15.39 -5.32
CA GLU A 75 0.02 16.20 -6.38
C GLU A 75 -0.21 15.43 -7.70
N GLN A 76 0.38 14.23 -7.83
CA GLN A 76 0.44 13.46 -9.08
C GLN A 76 -0.32 12.14 -9.00
N LEU A 77 -1.17 11.94 -7.98
CA LEU A 77 -1.91 10.69 -7.81
C LEU A 77 -2.87 10.44 -8.99
N ASN A 78 -3.51 11.48 -9.53
CA ASN A 78 -4.37 11.42 -10.73
C ASN A 78 -5.32 10.20 -10.73
N ASP A 79 -5.90 9.89 -9.57
CA ASP A 79 -6.74 8.73 -9.40
C ASP A 79 -8.02 8.86 -10.23
N SER A 80 -8.44 7.77 -10.86
CA SER A 80 -9.80 7.70 -11.38
C SER A 80 -10.82 7.65 -10.24
N ASP A 81 -12.07 8.02 -10.52
CA ASP A 81 -13.18 7.92 -9.55
C ASP A 81 -13.30 6.52 -8.94
N ALA A 82 -13.17 5.50 -9.79
CA ALA A 82 -13.19 4.11 -9.34
C ALA A 82 -12.07 3.79 -8.34
N THR A 83 -10.86 4.34 -8.53
CA THR A 83 -9.74 4.18 -7.61
C THR A 83 -9.99 4.92 -6.30
N MET A 84 -10.48 6.17 -6.37
CA MET A 84 -10.83 6.94 -5.16
C MET A 84 -11.88 6.23 -4.31
N LEU A 85 -12.92 5.67 -4.92
CA LEU A 85 -13.96 4.90 -4.23
C LEU A 85 -13.40 3.65 -3.53
N ARG A 86 -12.45 2.94 -4.15
CA ARG A 86 -11.79 1.78 -3.53
C ARG A 86 -10.95 2.18 -2.32
N CYS A 87 -10.18 3.27 -2.42
CA CYS A 87 -9.39 3.80 -1.30
C CYS A 87 -10.30 4.21 -0.14
N ALA A 88 -11.40 4.92 -0.42
CA ALA A 88 -12.38 5.33 0.59
C ALA A 88 -13.05 4.12 1.26
N LEU A 89 -13.42 3.10 0.49
CA LEU A 89 -14.01 1.87 1.04
C LEU A 89 -13.04 1.14 1.97
N LEU A 90 -11.77 1.00 1.58
CA LEU A 90 -10.77 0.34 2.42
C LEU A 90 -10.53 1.11 3.71
N LEU A 91 -10.38 2.44 3.63
CA LEU A 91 -10.23 3.30 4.81
C LEU A 91 -11.43 3.14 5.75
N LYS A 92 -12.66 3.21 5.24
CA LYS A 92 -13.87 3.00 6.05
C LYS A 92 -13.86 1.66 6.78
N ARG A 93 -13.48 0.58 6.11
CA ARG A 93 -13.39 -0.76 6.73
C ARG A 93 -12.39 -0.81 7.87
N VAL A 94 -11.24 -0.14 7.72
CA VAL A 94 -10.25 -0.02 8.80
C VAL A 94 -10.80 0.80 9.96
N GLU A 95 -11.44 1.93 9.69
CA GLU A 95 -12.06 2.75 10.73
C GLU A 95 -13.15 1.99 11.50
N ASP A 96 -14.04 1.29 10.80
CA ASP A 96 -15.10 0.49 11.40
C ASP A 96 -14.49 -0.60 12.31
N TYR A 97 -13.43 -1.27 11.86
CA TYR A 97 -12.71 -2.29 12.65
C TYR A 97 -12.02 -1.71 13.90
N LEU A 98 -11.40 -0.53 13.77
CA LEU A 98 -10.77 0.12 14.92
C LEU A 98 -11.81 0.60 15.94
N LYS A 99 -12.96 1.11 15.48
CA LYS A 99 -14.08 1.51 16.36
C LYS A 99 -14.63 0.34 17.15
N THR A 100 -14.88 -0.80 16.50
CA THR A 100 -15.42 -1.99 17.17
C THR A 100 -14.45 -2.56 18.22
N ARG A 101 -13.14 -2.48 17.95
CA ARG A 101 -12.11 -2.87 18.93
C ARG A 101 -11.98 -1.91 20.10
N SER A 102 -12.09 -0.60 19.88
CA SER A 102 -12.08 0.39 20.97
C SER A 102 -13.27 0.26 21.91
N SER A 103 -14.43 -0.17 21.38
CA SER A 103 -15.63 -0.44 22.20
C SER A 103 -15.58 -1.79 22.96
N ALA A 104 -14.66 -2.69 22.61
CA ALA A 104 -14.50 -4.00 23.27
C ALA A 104 -13.54 -3.96 24.48
N ILE A 105 -13.02 -2.78 24.84
CA ILE A 105 -12.10 -2.56 25.97
C ILE A 105 -12.82 -1.86 27.16
N VAL A 106 -14.16 -1.78 27.12
CA VAL A 106 -14.98 -1.23 28.22
C VAL A 106 -15.73 -2.35 28.92
#